data_AF-A0A2J7PRV7-F1
#
_entry.id   AF-A0A2J7PRV7-F1
#
_cell.length_a   1.000
_cell.length_b   1.000
_cell.length_c   1.000
_cell.angle_alpha   90.00
_cell.angle_beta   90.00
_cell.angle_gamma   90.00
#
_symmetry.space_group_name_H-M   'P 1'
#
loop_
_entity.id
_entity.type
_entity.pdbx_description
1 polymer ?
#
loop_
_entity_poly.entity_id
_entity_poly.type
_entity_poly.pdbx_seq_one_letter_code
_entity_poly.pdbx_strand_id
1 'polypeptide(L)'
;DSEPRSGRPSTSRNENVIEQVRTWVMVDRRITVQELANEIGVRIGSVHSILTEDLGMRVSVKFVAKLLTMEQKQRHLEIAQDMLDNANSNPNFLNTALYSPDMVPCDFWLFPKLKMPLKGTRFESREDIMRNVMTLLITIPKDAFKKCFQQWRKRWEKCVSYQGVYFEGD
;
A
#
# COMPACT_ATOMS: atom_id res chain seq x y z
N ASP A 1 45.00 -13.70 -12.44
CA ASP A 1 43.95 -13.68 -11.41
C ASP A 1 44.03 -12.42 -10.58
N SER A 2 42.99 -11.59 -10.65
CA SER A 2 42.85 -10.40 -9.81
C SER A 2 42.07 -10.79 -8.56
N GLU A 3 42.70 -10.72 -7.39
CA GLU A 3 42.00 -10.91 -6.12
C GLU A 3 40.92 -9.84 -5.92
N PRO A 4 39.77 -10.21 -5.32
CA PRO A 4 38.70 -9.27 -5.05
C PRO A 4 39.13 -8.27 -3.96
N ARG A 5 39.15 -6.98 -4.30
CA ARG A 5 39.39 -5.90 -3.35
C ARG A 5 38.25 -5.85 -2.33
N SER A 6 38.53 -6.14 -1.06
CA SER A 6 37.59 -5.87 0.04
C SER A 6 37.48 -4.36 0.27
N GLY A 7 36.37 -3.75 -0.16
CA GLY A 7 36.09 -2.34 0.08
C GLY A 7 35.94 -2.01 1.58
N ARG A 8 36.23 -0.75 1.94
CA ARG A 8 36.08 -0.21 3.30
C ARG A 8 34.63 -0.37 3.79
N PRO A 9 34.37 -0.90 5.01
CA PRO A 9 33.03 -0.98 5.57
C PRO A 9 32.39 0.41 5.64
N SER A 10 31.18 0.56 5.12
CA SER A 10 30.45 1.82 5.21
C SER A 10 30.02 2.05 6.66
N THR A 11 30.54 3.11 7.29
CA THR A 11 30.20 3.45 8.69
C THR A 11 28.72 3.79 8.87
N SER A 12 28.04 4.24 7.80
CA SER A 12 26.61 4.62 7.82
C SER A 12 25.64 3.49 7.49
N ARG A 13 26.13 2.30 7.10
CA ARG A 13 25.31 1.14 6.71
C ARG A 13 25.83 -0.10 7.44
N ASN A 14 25.57 -0.12 8.74
CA ASN A 14 25.89 -1.22 9.63
C ASN A 14 24.60 -1.80 10.22
N GLU A 15 24.65 -3.00 10.79
CA GLU A 15 23.49 -3.72 11.31
C GLU A 15 22.69 -2.90 12.33
N ASN A 16 23.37 -2.12 13.17
CA ASN A 16 22.72 -1.29 14.18
C ASN A 16 21.89 -0.16 13.54
N VAL A 17 22.44 0.52 12.54
CA VAL A 17 21.71 1.57 11.79
C VAL A 17 20.55 0.97 11.00
N ILE A 18 20.74 -0.22 10.41
CA ILE A 18 19.68 -0.92 9.67
C ILE A 18 18.49 -1.23 10.60
N GLU A 19 18.75 -1.76 11.79
CA GLU A 19 17.70 -2.10 12.74
C GLU A 19 17.02 -0.85 13.34
N GLN A 20 17.76 0.25 13.52
CA GLN A 20 17.17 1.54 13.89
C GLN A 20 16.22 2.07 12.80
N VAL A 21 16.67 2.07 11.54
CA VAL A 21 15.83 2.46 10.39
C VAL A 21 14.58 1.60 10.32
N ARG A 22 14.72 0.28 10.50
CA ARG A 22 13.60 -0.65 10.52
C ARG A 22 12.59 -0.32 11.63
N THR A 23 13.08 -0.07 12.84
CA THR A 23 12.24 0.24 13.99
C THR A 23 11.42 1.51 13.76
N TRP A 24 12.08 2.59 13.30
CA TRP A 24 11.41 3.87 13.04
C TRP A 24 10.30 3.76 11.99
N VAL A 25 10.56 3.05 10.89
CA VAL A 25 9.57 2.87 9.82
C VAL A 25 8.42 1.94 10.25
N MET A 26 8.67 1.00 11.17
CA MET A 26 7.62 0.15 11.73
C MET A 26 6.71 0.91 12.72
N VAL A 27 7.28 1.82 13.51
CA VAL A 27 6.53 2.66 14.47
C VAL A 27 5.70 3.73 13.74
N ASP A 28 6.31 4.45 12.80
CA ASP A 28 5.63 5.48 12.02
C ASP A 28 5.76 5.21 10.52
N ARG A 29 4.66 4.80 9.89
CA ARG A 29 4.61 4.54 8.44
C ARG A 29 4.60 5.81 7.57
N ARG A 30 4.53 6.99 8.18
CA ARG A 30 4.52 8.31 7.49
C ARG A 30 5.83 9.09 7.64
N ILE A 31 6.76 8.62 8.48
CA ILE A 31 8.05 9.28 8.72
C ILE A 31 8.85 9.42 7.43
N THR A 32 9.20 10.62 7.01
CA THR A 32 9.93 10.87 5.76
C THR A 32 11.39 10.41 5.85
N VAL A 33 12.02 10.13 4.70
CA VAL A 33 13.47 9.82 4.64
C VAL A 33 14.31 10.93 5.27
N GLN A 34 13.86 12.18 5.16
CA GLN A 34 14.53 13.33 5.76
C GLN A 34 14.45 13.31 7.29
N GLU A 35 13.25 13.09 7.86
CA GLU A 35 13.06 12.99 9.30
C GLU A 35 13.87 11.82 9.87
N LEU A 36 13.85 10.68 9.17
CA LEU A 36 14.57 9.49 9.59
C LEU A 36 16.10 9.67 9.54
N ALA A 37 16.60 10.38 8.53
CA ALA A 37 18.03 10.72 8.42
C ALA A 37 18.48 11.67 9.52
N ASN A 38 17.65 12.65 9.87
CA ASN A 38 17.94 13.60 10.94
C ASN A 38 17.95 12.91 12.31
N GLU A 39 16.99 12.02 12.55
CA GLU A 39 16.83 11.31 13.82
C GLU A 39 17.96 10.31 14.10
N ILE A 40 18.35 9.55 13.06
CA ILE A 40 19.40 8.52 13.16
C ILE A 40 20.80 9.13 12.99
N GLY A 41 20.90 10.38 12.52
CA GLY A 41 22.17 11.08 12.31
C GLY A 41 22.97 10.52 11.14
N VAL A 42 22.30 10.01 10.11
CA VAL A 42 22.94 9.46 8.90
C VAL A 42 22.57 10.27 7.66
N ARG A 43 23.35 10.10 6.60
CA ARG A 43 23.04 10.77 5.32
C ARG A 43 21.72 10.21 4.77
N ILE A 44 20.91 11.10 4.21
CA ILE A 44 19.63 10.76 3.53
C ILE A 44 19.85 9.64 2.49
N GLY A 45 20.94 9.72 1.71
CA GLY A 45 21.28 8.68 0.74
C GLY A 45 21.56 7.31 1.38
N SER A 46 22.11 7.27 2.58
CA SER A 46 22.30 6.02 3.33
C SER A 46 20.97 5.45 3.80
N VAL A 47 20.05 6.30 4.29
CA VAL A 47 18.68 5.85 4.62
C VAL A 47 17.99 5.30 3.39
N HIS A 48 18.12 5.96 2.23
CA HIS A 48 17.51 5.50 0.99
C HIS A 48 18.04 4.12 0.58
N SER A 49 19.37 3.91 0.57
CA SER A 49 19.97 2.60 0.30
C SER A 49 19.54 1.55 1.31
N ILE A 50 19.50 1.86 2.60
CA ILE A 50 19.03 0.91 3.64
C ILE A 50 17.59 0.49 3.37
N LEU A 51 16.71 1.44 3.10
CA LEU A 51 15.32 1.16 2.83
C LEU A 51 15.16 0.30 1.58
N THR A 52 15.83 0.63 0.47
CA THR A 52 15.60 -0.07 -0.80
C THR A 52 16.38 -1.38 -0.94
N GLU A 53 17.61 -1.43 -0.46
CA GLU A 53 18.54 -2.54 -0.69
C GLU A 53 18.56 -3.53 0.48
N ASP A 54 18.53 -3.05 1.74
CA ASP A 54 18.59 -3.94 2.92
C ASP A 54 17.19 -4.36 3.39
N LEU A 55 16.24 -3.42 3.43
CA LEU A 55 14.86 -3.66 3.90
C LEU A 55 13.89 -3.97 2.76
N GLY A 56 14.32 -3.84 1.51
CA GLY A 56 13.50 -4.11 0.32
C GLY A 56 12.26 -3.21 0.19
N MET A 57 12.21 -2.07 0.86
CA MET A 57 11.07 -1.15 0.88
C MET A 57 11.05 -0.24 -0.34
N ARG A 58 9.85 0.12 -0.81
CA ARG A 58 9.69 1.15 -1.85
C ARG A 58 9.49 2.51 -1.19
N VAL A 59 10.40 3.44 -1.47
CA VAL A 59 10.30 4.83 -1.03
C VAL A 59 9.26 5.53 -1.92
N SER A 60 8.04 5.70 -1.39
CA SER A 60 6.96 6.47 -2.03
C SER A 60 6.33 7.40 -0.99
N VAL A 61 5.34 8.23 -1.36
CA VAL A 61 4.64 9.17 -0.43
C VAL A 61 4.10 8.48 0.84
N LYS A 62 3.95 7.15 0.79
CA LYS A 62 3.81 6.25 1.95
C LYS A 62 4.92 5.19 1.87
N PHE A 63 5.55 4.83 2.98
CA PHE A 63 6.44 3.68 3.01
C PHE A 63 5.60 2.42 2.81
N VAL A 64 5.71 1.84 1.62
CA VAL A 64 5.08 0.56 1.33
C VAL A 64 6.19 -0.47 1.39
N ALA A 65 6.22 -1.24 2.48
CA ALA A 65 7.09 -2.38 2.59
C ALA A 65 6.76 -3.33 1.44
N LYS A 66 7.72 -3.59 0.55
CA LYS A 66 7.58 -4.65 -0.46
C LYS A 66 7.53 -6.03 0.21
N LEU A 67 8.02 -6.11 1.45
CA LEU A 67 8.04 -7.27 2.33
C LEU A 67 7.23 -6.96 3.59
N LEU A 68 6.02 -7.52 3.70
CA LEU A 68 5.24 -7.49 4.94
C LEU A 68 5.98 -8.25 6.04
N THR A 69 5.94 -7.76 7.28
CA THR A 69 6.39 -8.56 8.44
C THR A 69 5.48 -9.77 8.63
N MET A 70 5.94 -10.81 9.34
CA MET A 70 5.12 -12.01 9.56
C MET A 70 3.79 -11.68 10.26
N GLU A 71 3.81 -10.77 11.23
CA GLU A 71 2.61 -10.29 11.92
C GLU A 71 1.67 -9.52 10.99
N GLN A 72 2.20 -8.74 10.05
CA GLN A 72 1.39 -8.03 9.06
C GLN A 72 0.76 -8.99 8.04
N LYS A 73 1.51 -10.02 7.60
CA LYS A 73 0.99 -11.09 6.74
C LYS A 73 -0.12 -11.86 7.46
N GLN A 74 0.12 -12.22 8.71
CA GLN A 74 -0.84 -12.94 9.54
C GLN A 74 -2.12 -12.13 9.73
N ARG A 75 -2.01 -10.84 10.04
CA ARG A 75 -3.16 -9.93 10.12
C ARG A 75 -3.93 -9.81 8.80
N HIS A 76 -3.22 -9.69 7.67
CA HIS A 76 -3.86 -9.68 6.35
C HIS A 76 -4.61 -10.99 6.07
N LEU A 77 -4.01 -12.13 6.42
CA LEU A 77 -4.61 -13.43 6.24
C LEU A 77 -5.88 -13.58 7.09
N GLU A 78 -5.82 -13.19 8.37
CA GLU A 78 -6.96 -13.22 9.29
C GLU A 78 -8.11 -12.35 8.80
N ILE A 79 -7.83 -11.10 8.39
CA ILE A 79 -8.87 -10.20 7.87
C ILE A 79 -9.45 -10.74 6.56
N ALA A 80 -8.61 -11.25 5.65
CA ALA A 80 -9.11 -11.80 4.38
C ALA A 80 -9.97 -13.05 4.59
N GLN A 81 -9.59 -13.91 5.54
CA GLN A 81 -10.35 -15.10 5.89
C GLN A 81 -11.69 -14.74 6.53
N ASP A 82 -11.71 -13.84 7.52
CA ASP A 82 -12.93 -13.36 8.17
C ASP A 82 -13.89 -12.71 7.15
N MET A 83 -13.37 -11.89 6.24
CA MET A 83 -14.17 -11.27 5.18
C MET A 83 -14.76 -12.32 4.22
N LEU A 84 -14.01 -13.37 3.89
CA LEU A 84 -14.46 -14.44 3.00
C LEU A 84 -15.54 -15.30 3.69
N ASP A 85 -15.33 -15.66 4.95
CA ASP A 85 -16.27 -16.47 5.73
C ASP A 85 -17.59 -15.72 5.96
N ASN A 86 -17.50 -14.42 6.27
CA ASN A 86 -18.68 -13.56 6.39
C ASN A 86 -19.41 -13.38 5.04
N ALA A 87 -18.69 -13.22 3.93
CA ALA A 87 -19.29 -13.12 2.60
C ALA A 87 -19.96 -14.43 2.14
N ASN A 88 -19.48 -15.58 2.62
CA ASN A 88 -20.06 -16.89 2.34
C ASN A 88 -21.28 -17.20 3.22
N SER A 89 -21.20 -16.82 4.50
CA SER A 89 -22.24 -17.11 5.49
C SER A 89 -23.41 -16.11 5.44
N ASN A 90 -23.15 -14.88 5.02
CA ASN A 90 -24.15 -13.82 4.94
C ASN A 90 -24.17 -13.19 3.53
N PRO A 91 -25.20 -13.46 2.71
CA PRO A 91 -25.32 -12.90 1.36
C PRO A 91 -25.48 -11.37 1.33
N ASN A 92 -25.82 -10.75 2.47
CA ASN A 92 -25.92 -9.29 2.62
C ASN A 92 -24.67 -8.66 3.25
N PHE A 93 -23.63 -9.45 3.58
CA PHE A 93 -22.42 -8.94 4.23
C PHE A 93 -21.78 -7.77 3.47
N LEU A 94 -21.74 -7.83 2.14
CA LEU A 94 -21.17 -6.78 1.30
C LEU A 94 -21.95 -5.45 1.38
N ASN A 95 -23.21 -5.46 1.81
CA ASN A 95 -23.99 -4.25 2.07
C ASN A 95 -23.63 -3.62 3.42
N THR A 96 -22.97 -4.35 4.31
CA THR A 96 -22.68 -3.96 5.70
C THR A 96 -21.18 -3.81 5.98
N ALA A 97 -20.32 -4.40 5.14
CA ALA A 97 -18.86 -4.39 5.26
C ALA A 97 -18.28 -3.01 4.93
N LEU A 98 -18.44 -2.07 5.86
CA LEU A 98 -17.69 -0.82 5.91
C LEU A 98 -16.57 -1.00 6.94
N TYR A 99 -15.40 -0.43 6.68
CA TYR A 99 -14.25 -0.30 7.59
C TYR A 99 -13.19 -1.43 7.59
N SER A 100 -12.55 -1.69 6.44
CA SER A 100 -11.13 -2.14 6.39
C SER A 100 -10.35 -1.32 5.35
N PRO A 101 -9.52 -0.34 5.77
CA PRO A 101 -8.95 0.70 4.90
C PRO A 101 -7.95 0.22 3.83
N ASP A 102 -7.45 -1.00 3.96
CA ASP A 102 -6.51 -1.67 3.07
C ASP A 102 -7.18 -2.45 1.94
N MET A 103 -8.50 -2.65 2.01
CA MET A 103 -9.25 -3.44 1.04
C MET A 103 -10.50 -2.74 0.49
N VAL A 104 -10.73 -1.45 0.75
CA VAL A 104 -12.00 -0.81 0.34
C VAL A 104 -12.10 -0.68 -1.20
N PRO A 105 -13.26 -1.01 -1.81
CA PRO A 105 -13.59 -0.72 -3.22
C PRO A 105 -13.31 0.71 -3.65
N CYS A 106 -13.38 1.66 -2.71
CA CYS A 106 -13.07 3.06 -2.95
C CYS A 106 -11.63 3.26 -3.42
N ASP A 107 -10.65 2.69 -2.72
CA ASP A 107 -9.24 2.96 -2.97
C ASP A 107 -8.71 2.28 -4.24
N PHE A 108 -9.12 1.03 -4.49
CA PHE A 108 -8.59 0.27 -5.62
C PHE A 108 -9.42 0.39 -6.90
N TRP A 109 -10.67 0.87 -6.83
CA TRP A 109 -11.57 0.89 -7.99
C TRP A 109 -12.25 2.24 -8.22
N LEU A 110 -12.95 2.79 -7.23
CA LEU A 110 -13.72 4.04 -7.42
C LEU A 110 -12.80 5.24 -7.66
N PHE A 111 -11.82 5.46 -6.78
CA PHE A 111 -10.92 6.60 -6.90
C PHE A 111 -10.07 6.55 -8.17
N PRO A 112 -9.52 5.41 -8.63
CA PRO A 112 -8.92 5.34 -9.95
C PRO A 112 -9.87 5.75 -11.08
N LYS A 113 -11.13 5.27 -11.06
CA LYS A 113 -12.13 5.62 -12.08
C LYS A 113 -12.49 7.11 -12.09
N LEU A 114 -12.44 7.79 -10.95
CA LEU A 114 -12.68 9.23 -10.86
C LEU A 114 -11.43 10.05 -11.17
N LYS A 115 -10.27 9.65 -10.65
CA LYS A 115 -9.02 10.42 -10.77
C LYS A 115 -8.44 10.35 -12.17
N MET A 116 -8.56 9.22 -12.88
CA MET A 116 -7.98 9.05 -14.21
C MET A 116 -8.56 10.05 -15.24
N PRO A 117 -9.89 10.21 -15.38
CA PRO A 117 -10.46 11.19 -16.31
C PRO A 117 -10.23 12.65 -15.91
N LEU A 118 -10.08 12.92 -14.61
CA LEU A 118 -9.86 14.28 -14.08
C LEU A 118 -8.37 14.67 -14.08
N LYS A 119 -7.48 13.74 -14.42
CA LYS A 119 -6.03 13.95 -14.34
C LYS A 119 -5.59 14.97 -15.38
N GLY A 120 -4.92 16.03 -14.91
CA GLY A 120 -4.36 17.08 -15.79
C GLY A 120 -5.35 18.19 -16.13
N THR A 121 -6.62 18.08 -15.72
CA THR A 121 -7.61 19.14 -15.90
C THR A 121 -7.43 20.20 -14.82
N ARG A 122 -7.40 21.49 -15.22
CA ARG A 122 -7.49 22.62 -14.30
C ARG A 122 -8.96 23.00 -14.15
N PHE A 123 -9.40 23.15 -12.91
CA PHE A 123 -10.77 23.56 -12.60
C PHE A 123 -10.73 24.97 -12.02
N GLU A 124 -11.66 25.81 -12.46
CA GLU A 124 -11.71 27.23 -12.07
C GLU A 124 -12.40 27.43 -10.71
N SER A 125 -13.24 26.48 -10.30
CA SER A 125 -13.93 26.55 -9.01
C SER A 125 -14.22 25.17 -8.42
N ARG A 126 -14.60 25.15 -7.13
CA ARG A 126 -15.05 23.94 -6.43
C ARG A 126 -16.29 23.35 -7.08
N GLU A 127 -17.22 24.19 -7.51
CA GLU A 127 -18.48 23.79 -8.14
C GLU A 127 -18.19 23.07 -9.45
N ASP A 128 -17.16 23.49 -10.17
CA ASP A 128 -16.73 22.84 -11.40
C ASP A 128 -16.14 21.45 -11.15
N ILE A 129 -15.34 21.30 -10.09
CA ILE A 129 -14.86 19.98 -9.63
C ILE A 129 -16.05 19.08 -9.27
N MET A 130 -16.99 19.58 -8.45
CA MET A 130 -18.15 18.83 -8.01
C MET A 130 -18.99 18.36 -9.19
N ARG A 131 -19.26 19.24 -10.16
CA ARG A 131 -20.01 18.90 -11.38
C ARG A 131 -19.33 17.80 -12.17
N ASN A 132 -18.03 17.92 -12.43
CA ASN A 132 -17.28 16.92 -13.19
C ASN A 132 -17.23 15.56 -12.46
N VAL A 133 -16.98 15.55 -11.15
CA VAL A 133 -17.02 14.33 -10.33
C VAL A 133 -18.41 13.69 -10.36
N MET A 134 -19.48 14.48 -10.22
CA MET A 134 -20.86 13.99 -10.25
C MET A 134 -21.22 13.39 -11.60
N THR A 135 -20.84 14.04 -12.71
CA THR A 135 -21.03 13.49 -14.05
C THR A 135 -20.35 12.14 -14.20
N LEU A 136 -19.10 12.00 -13.74
CA LEU A 136 -18.38 10.72 -13.78
C LEU A 136 -19.07 9.66 -12.92
N LEU A 137 -19.51 10.00 -11.71
CA LEU A 137 -20.19 9.08 -10.81
C LEU A 137 -21.50 8.54 -11.41
N ILE A 138 -22.34 9.42 -11.96
CA ILE A 138 -23.62 9.03 -12.58
C ILE A 138 -23.40 8.15 -13.81
N THR A 139 -22.28 8.31 -14.51
CA THR A 139 -21.93 7.51 -15.68
C THR A 139 -21.52 6.07 -15.32
N ILE A 140 -21.20 5.78 -14.06
CA ILE A 140 -20.81 4.43 -13.63
C ILE A 140 -22.06 3.54 -13.59
N PRO A 141 -22.14 2.49 -14.42
CA PRO A 141 -23.33 1.65 -14.46
C PRO A 141 -23.39 0.74 -13.23
N LYS A 142 -24.61 0.39 -12.81
CA LYS A 142 -24.85 -0.43 -11.60
C LYS A 142 -24.14 -1.80 -11.65
N ASP A 143 -24.03 -2.41 -12.83
CA ASP A 143 -23.32 -3.68 -13.01
C ASP A 143 -21.82 -3.56 -12.76
N ALA A 144 -21.22 -2.38 -12.98
CA ALA A 144 -19.81 -2.15 -12.70
C ALA A 144 -19.50 -2.20 -11.21
N PHE A 145 -20.42 -1.73 -10.35
CA PHE A 145 -20.32 -1.93 -8.91
C PHE A 145 -20.38 -3.42 -8.54
N LYS A 146 -21.32 -4.18 -9.12
CA LYS A 146 -21.40 -5.64 -8.90
C LYS A 146 -20.10 -6.35 -9.29
N LYS A 147 -19.52 -6.00 -10.45
CA LYS A 147 -18.22 -6.52 -10.90
C LYS A 147 -17.08 -6.14 -9.94
N CYS A 148 -17.09 -4.91 -9.41
CA CYS A 148 -16.11 -4.47 -8.41
C CYS A 148 -16.16 -5.35 -7.15
N PHE A 149 -17.34 -5.61 -6.60
CA PHE A 149 -17.51 -6.48 -5.43
C PHE A 149 -17.06 -7.93 -5.70
N GLN A 150 -17.30 -8.45 -6.91
CA GLN A 150 -16.78 -9.76 -7.31
C GLN A 150 -15.24 -9.78 -7.39
N GLN A 151 -14.63 -8.74 -7.95
CA GLN A 151 -13.17 -8.61 -7.96
C GLN A 151 -12.60 -8.46 -6.54
N TRP A 152 -13.32 -7.77 -5.66
CA TRP A 152 -12.95 -7.62 -4.27
C TRP A 152 -12.88 -8.97 -3.55
N ARG A 153 -13.92 -9.80 -3.72
CA ARG A 153 -13.93 -11.17 -3.20
C ARG A 153 -12.75 -12.00 -3.73
N LYS A 154 -12.46 -11.92 -5.03
CA LYS A 154 -11.29 -12.59 -5.62
C LYS A 154 -9.97 -12.12 -5.01
N ARG A 155 -9.86 -10.87 -4.57
CA ARG A 155 -8.67 -10.37 -3.88
C ARG A 155 -8.51 -10.99 -2.49
N TRP A 156 -9.60 -11.21 -1.76
CA TRP A 156 -9.54 -11.96 -0.49
C TRP A 156 -9.09 -13.40 -0.73
N GLU A 157 -9.67 -14.07 -1.72
CA GLU A 157 -9.28 -15.44 -2.11
C GLU A 157 -7.78 -15.51 -2.49
N LYS A 158 -7.29 -14.55 -3.29
CA LYS A 158 -5.86 -14.43 -3.60
C LYS A 158 -5.05 -14.19 -2.31
N CYS A 159 -5.43 -13.25 -1.46
CA CYS A 159 -4.73 -12.96 -0.19
C CYS A 159 -4.56 -14.22 0.67
N VAL A 160 -5.63 -15.03 0.80
CA VAL A 160 -5.58 -16.30 1.52
C VAL A 160 -4.63 -17.28 0.85
N SER A 161 -4.73 -17.44 -0.48
CA SER A 161 -3.85 -18.36 -1.24
C SER A 161 -2.36 -17.98 -1.16
N TYR A 162 -2.05 -16.68 -1.03
CA TYR A 162 -0.70 -16.16 -0.89
C TYR A 162 -0.29 -15.96 0.58
N GLN A 163 -1.02 -16.53 1.54
CA GLN A 163 -0.70 -16.44 2.97
C GLN A 163 -0.49 -15.01 3.48
N GLY A 164 -1.32 -14.07 3.01
CA GLY A 164 -1.27 -12.66 3.42
C GLY A 164 -0.12 -11.85 2.81
N VAL A 165 0.68 -12.44 1.90
CA VAL A 165 1.72 -11.72 1.15
C VAL A 165 1.07 -10.77 0.14
N TYR A 166 1.65 -9.58 -0.04
CA TYR A 166 1.23 -8.66 -1.10
C TYR A 166 1.37 -9.34 -2.46
N PHE A 167 0.32 -9.24 -3.26
CA PHE A 167 0.31 -9.66 -4.66
C PHE A 167 0.03 -8.44 -5.53
N GLU A 168 0.74 -8.32 -6.64
CA GLU A 168 0.41 -7.33 -7.67
C GLU A 168 -0.79 -7.86 -8.48
N GLY A 169 -1.64 -6.93 -8.94
CA GLY A 169 -2.79 -7.26 -9.79
C GLY A 169 -2.36 -7.37 -11.25
N ASP A 170 -3.00 -8.29 -11.99
CA ASP A 170 -2.88 -8.48 -13.45
C ASP A 170 -3.15 -7.20 -14.25
#